data_AF-A0A941SE94-F1
#
_entry.id   AF-A0A941SE94-F1
#
_cell.length_a   1.000
_cell.length_b   1.000
_cell.length_c   1.000
_cell.angle_alpha   90.00
_cell.angle_beta   90.00
_cell.angle_gamma   90.00
#
_symmetry.space_group_name_H-M   'P 1'
#
loop_
_entity.id
_entity.type
_entity.pdbx_description
1 polymer ?
#
loop_
_entity_poly.entity_id
_entity_poly.type
_entity_poly.pdbx_seq_one_letter_code
_entity_poly.pdbx_strand_id
1 'polypeptide(L)'
;MRLVLVLKVIVLSLAVYTGQAFSQNEELSIKLKALDVVKTQEKGGDELFISVSEFPAQGKPLHYQIPSYPTHWLSKYLVNVKDVVLWKKQSSTCMPAELLITLVEEDFEPWNMDDAIGSLELKIDCVNGKAVEKWTIPTQKSGANVTQQGNTFTFEGDGAKYKATFSIDSNKTN
;
A
#
# COMPACT_ATOMS: atom_id res chain seq x y z
N MET A 1 -54.64 37.29 55.46
CA MET A 1 -53.20 37.46 55.14
C MET A 1 -52.83 36.41 54.10
N ARG A 2 -52.09 36.80 53.05
CA ARG A 2 -51.98 36.11 51.76
C ARG A 2 -51.22 34.77 51.80
N LEU A 3 -51.68 33.89 50.92
CA LEU A 3 -51.13 32.65 50.38
C LEU A 3 -49.69 32.81 49.87
N VAL A 4 -48.79 31.86 50.14
CA VAL A 4 -47.67 31.52 49.24
C VAL A 4 -47.36 30.02 49.32
N LEU A 5 -47.83 29.29 48.31
CA LEU A 5 -47.47 27.91 48.00
C LEU A 5 -46.24 28.00 47.08
N VAL A 6 -45.05 27.56 47.53
CA VAL A 6 -43.86 27.52 46.67
C VAL A 6 -43.67 26.12 46.13
N LEU A 7 -44.17 25.89 44.91
CA LEU A 7 -43.94 24.67 44.14
C LEU A 7 -42.58 24.80 43.43
N LYS A 8 -41.56 24.04 43.88
CA LYS A 8 -40.26 23.97 43.19
C LYS A 8 -40.37 23.02 42.00
N VAL A 9 -40.43 23.59 40.79
CA VAL A 9 -40.29 22.85 39.53
C VAL A 9 -38.81 22.59 39.30
N ILE A 10 -38.39 21.32 39.35
CA ILE A 10 -37.05 20.88 38.94
C ILE A 10 -37.10 20.62 37.44
N VAL A 11 -36.57 21.55 36.64
CA VAL A 11 -36.38 21.37 35.19
C VAL A 11 -35.08 20.57 35.01
N LEU A 12 -35.22 19.29 34.68
CA LEU A 12 -34.11 18.42 34.31
C LEU A 12 -33.85 18.58 32.80
N SER A 13 -33.00 19.55 32.43
CA SER A 13 -32.53 19.74 31.06
C SER A 13 -31.46 18.68 30.72
N LEU A 14 -31.89 17.59 30.09
CA LEU A 14 -30.99 16.64 29.41
C LEU A 14 -30.38 17.35 28.19
N ALA A 15 -29.22 17.97 28.37
CA ALA A 15 -28.38 18.40 27.25
C ALA A 15 -27.75 17.15 26.62
N VAL A 16 -28.40 16.62 25.58
CA VAL A 16 -27.78 15.63 24.70
C VAL A 16 -26.74 16.38 23.87
N TYR A 17 -25.49 16.37 24.34
CA TYR A 17 -24.36 16.81 23.53
C TYR A 17 -24.19 15.80 22.39
N THR A 18 -24.80 16.07 21.24
CA THR A 18 -24.43 15.43 19.99
C THR A 18 -23.06 15.95 19.58
N GLY A 19 -22.01 15.33 20.11
CA GLY A 19 -20.67 15.54 19.58
C GLY A 19 -20.67 15.12 18.12
N GLN A 20 -20.62 16.09 17.20
CA GLN A 20 -20.31 15.80 15.82
C GLN A 20 -18.87 15.26 15.82
N ALA A 21 -18.74 13.94 15.68
CA ALA A 21 -17.45 13.34 15.38
C ALA A 21 -17.08 13.85 13.97
N PHE A 22 -16.27 14.89 13.91
CA PHE A 22 -15.62 15.31 12.68
C PHE A 22 -14.75 14.14 12.22
N SER A 23 -15.23 13.39 11.24
CA SER A 23 -14.46 12.34 10.58
C SER A 23 -13.40 13.04 9.75
N GLN A 24 -12.18 13.15 10.27
CA GLN A 24 -11.04 13.58 9.46
C GLN A 24 -10.76 12.50 8.42
N ASN A 25 -10.52 12.91 7.18
CA ASN A 25 -10.10 11.98 6.16
C ASN A 25 -8.67 11.55 6.45
N GLU A 26 -8.40 10.26 6.40
CA GLU A 26 -7.06 9.69 6.48
C GLU A 26 -6.65 9.27 5.07
N GLU A 27 -5.45 9.66 4.67
CA GLU A 27 -4.80 9.16 3.47
C GLU A 27 -3.70 8.18 3.89
N LEU A 28 -3.81 6.95 3.41
CA LEU A 28 -2.79 5.93 3.54
C LEU A 28 -2.10 5.75 2.18
N SER A 29 -0.77 5.71 2.17
CA SER A 29 -0.01 5.48 0.94
C SER A 29 1.13 4.49 1.14
N ILE A 30 1.31 3.61 0.16
CA ILE A 30 2.47 2.72 0.07
C ILE A 30 3.44 3.31 -0.93
N LYS A 31 4.69 3.46 -0.51
CA LYS A 31 5.75 4.02 -1.35
C LYS A 31 6.90 3.05 -1.50
N LEU A 32 7.44 2.99 -2.70
CA LEU A 32 8.75 2.44 -3.00
C LEU A 32 9.80 3.53 -2.75
N LYS A 33 10.51 3.42 -1.63
CA LYS A 33 11.55 4.37 -1.23
C LYS A 33 12.80 4.25 -2.08
N ALA A 34 13.18 3.02 -2.41
CA ALA A 34 14.32 2.72 -3.26
C ALA A 34 14.12 1.37 -3.94
N LEU A 35 14.64 1.24 -5.15
CA LEU A 35 14.80 -0.02 -5.86
C LEU A 35 16.25 -0.08 -6.33
N ASP A 36 17.03 -1.01 -5.79
CA ASP A 36 18.46 -1.14 -6.06
C ASP A 36 18.75 -2.42 -6.85
N VAL A 37 19.64 -2.31 -7.83
CA VAL A 37 20.15 -3.45 -8.59
C VAL A 37 21.22 -4.16 -7.78
N VAL A 38 21.07 -5.48 -7.61
CA VAL A 38 22.15 -6.35 -7.10
C VAL A 38 22.74 -7.16 -8.26
N LYS A 39 21.89 -7.68 -9.14
CA LYS A 39 22.27 -8.42 -10.34
C LYS A 39 21.15 -8.31 -11.39
N THR A 40 21.52 -8.09 -12.65
CA THR A 40 20.59 -8.11 -13.79
C THR A 40 20.55 -9.50 -14.41
N GLN A 41 19.44 -9.85 -15.05
CA GLN A 41 19.32 -11.03 -15.90
C GLN A 41 20.13 -10.83 -17.18
N GLU A 42 19.98 -9.66 -17.80
CA GLU A 42 20.61 -9.36 -19.07
C GLU A 42 21.88 -8.52 -18.93
N LYS A 43 22.75 -8.58 -19.94
CA LYS A 43 23.93 -7.70 -20.04
C LYS A 43 23.55 -6.25 -20.30
N GLY A 44 22.42 -5.99 -20.94
CA GLY A 44 21.93 -4.64 -21.26
C GLY A 44 21.37 -3.89 -20.06
N GLY A 45 21.10 -4.62 -18.97
CA GLY A 45 20.14 -4.20 -17.96
C GLY A 45 18.78 -4.83 -18.26
N ASP A 46 17.88 -4.73 -17.28
CA ASP A 46 16.55 -5.31 -17.36
C ASP A 46 15.54 -4.16 -17.40
N GLU A 47 14.44 -4.35 -18.10
CA GLU A 47 13.29 -3.46 -18.14
C GLU A 47 12.32 -3.86 -17.03
N LEU A 48 12.04 -2.94 -16.09
CA LEU A 48 11.36 -3.29 -14.84
C LEU A 48 10.10 -2.45 -14.62
N PHE A 49 9.07 -3.11 -14.08
CA PHE A 49 7.93 -2.42 -13.50
C PHE A 49 7.44 -3.13 -12.23
N ILE A 50 6.65 -2.41 -11.44
CA ILE A 50 5.92 -2.95 -10.30
C ILE A 50 4.46 -3.12 -10.70
N SER A 51 3.99 -4.35 -10.67
CA SER A 51 2.58 -4.66 -10.78
C SER A 51 1.91 -4.61 -9.40
N VAL A 52 0.76 -3.95 -9.29
CA VAL A 52 -0.02 -3.86 -8.06
C VAL A 52 -1.44 -4.34 -8.33
N SER A 53 -1.86 -5.37 -7.60
CA SER A 53 -3.25 -5.81 -7.57
C SER A 53 -3.85 -5.51 -6.19
N GLU A 54 -4.90 -4.70 -6.15
CA GLU A 54 -5.68 -4.39 -4.94
C GLU A 54 -6.91 -5.29 -4.88
N PHE A 55 -7.07 -5.97 -3.74
CA PHE A 55 -8.25 -6.74 -3.39
C PHE A 55 -9.00 -6.00 -2.28
N PRO A 56 -9.95 -5.12 -2.63
CA PRO A 56 -10.70 -4.39 -1.62
C PRO A 56 -11.67 -5.33 -0.89
N ALA A 57 -11.97 -5.03 0.38
CA ALA A 57 -12.96 -5.78 1.14
C ALA A 57 -14.36 -5.76 0.49
N GLN A 58 -14.67 -4.71 -0.27
CA GLN A 58 -15.88 -4.57 -1.07
C GLN A 58 -15.53 -4.09 -2.48
N GLY A 59 -16.14 -4.69 -3.50
CA GLY A 59 -15.97 -4.29 -4.89
C GLY A 59 -15.17 -5.29 -5.73
N LYS A 60 -14.69 -4.83 -6.89
CA LYS A 60 -13.89 -5.64 -7.82
C LYS A 60 -12.39 -5.40 -7.56
N PRO A 61 -11.55 -6.42 -7.75
CA PRO A 61 -10.11 -6.23 -7.76
C PRO A 61 -9.69 -5.15 -8.76
N LEU A 62 -8.69 -4.37 -8.40
CA LEU A 62 -8.07 -3.37 -9.26
C LEU A 62 -6.64 -3.80 -9.57
N HIS A 63 -6.17 -3.51 -10.77
CA HIS A 63 -4.81 -3.85 -11.20
C HIS A 63 -4.21 -2.70 -12.00
N TYR A 64 -2.95 -2.42 -11.76
CA TYR A 64 -2.18 -1.42 -12.49
C TYR A 64 -0.67 -1.65 -12.33
N GLN A 65 0.11 -1.04 -13.23
CA GLN A 65 1.57 -1.09 -13.20
C GLN A 65 2.19 0.28 -12.94
N ILE A 66 3.37 0.28 -12.34
CA ILE A 66 4.20 1.46 -12.10
C ILE A 66 5.62 1.19 -12.61
N PRO A 67 6.16 2.01 -13.54
CA PRO A 67 5.46 3.11 -14.21
C PRO A 67 4.35 2.59 -15.13
N SER A 68 3.42 3.47 -15.52
CA SER A 68 2.29 3.09 -16.36
C SER A 68 2.76 2.69 -17.76
N TYR A 69 2.18 1.63 -18.33
CA TYR A 69 2.41 1.20 -19.71
C TYR A 69 2.24 2.37 -20.71
N PRO A 70 3.07 2.50 -21.75
CA PRO A 70 4.13 1.57 -22.20
C PRO A 70 5.51 1.86 -21.61
N THR A 71 5.57 2.41 -20.39
CA THR A 71 6.84 2.78 -19.75
C THR A 71 7.28 1.71 -18.77
N HIS A 72 8.60 1.52 -18.65
CA HIS A 72 9.29 0.76 -17.62
C HIS A 72 10.50 1.55 -17.07
N TRP A 73 11.11 1.04 -16.02
CA TRP A 73 12.42 1.50 -15.54
C TRP A 73 13.53 0.63 -16.10
N LEU A 74 14.54 1.24 -16.69
CA LEU A 74 15.76 0.51 -17.05
C LEU A 74 16.61 0.30 -15.79
N SER A 75 17.05 -0.94 -15.55
CA SER A 75 17.77 -1.32 -14.34
C SER A 75 18.99 -0.42 -14.06
N LYS A 76 19.72 -0.04 -15.12
CA LYS A 76 20.86 0.90 -15.07
C LYS A 76 20.54 2.29 -14.49
N TYR A 77 19.27 2.70 -14.44
CA TYR A 77 18.83 3.99 -13.93
C TYR A 77 18.02 3.91 -12.65
N LEU A 78 17.92 2.72 -12.03
CA LEU A 78 17.15 2.52 -10.81
C LEU A 78 17.63 3.35 -9.61
N VAL A 79 18.89 3.79 -9.62
CA VAL A 79 19.41 4.75 -8.62
C VAL A 79 18.59 6.06 -8.55
N ASN A 80 17.82 6.38 -9.60
CA ASN A 80 16.94 7.54 -9.67
C ASN A 80 15.49 7.25 -9.25
N VAL A 81 15.12 5.97 -9.06
CA VAL A 81 13.77 5.56 -8.66
C VAL A 81 13.67 5.64 -7.14
N LYS A 82 13.12 6.76 -6.66
CA LYS A 82 12.96 7.06 -5.23
C LYS A 82 11.59 7.64 -4.94
N ASP A 83 11.09 7.34 -3.75
CA ASP A 83 9.83 7.86 -3.20
C ASP A 83 8.61 7.72 -4.15
N VAL A 84 8.54 6.62 -4.91
CA VAL A 84 7.45 6.36 -5.85
C VAL A 84 6.22 5.88 -5.10
N VAL A 85 5.08 6.53 -5.30
CA VAL A 85 3.79 6.08 -4.73
C VAL A 85 3.31 4.87 -5.53
N LEU A 86 3.22 3.73 -4.88
CA LEU A 86 2.70 2.49 -5.47
C LEU A 86 1.21 2.34 -5.26
N TRP A 87 0.68 2.78 -4.13
CA TRP A 87 -0.74 2.69 -3.81
C TRP A 87 -1.13 3.83 -2.89
N LYS A 88 -2.36 4.32 -3.02
CA LYS A 88 -2.93 5.30 -2.09
C LYS A 88 -4.44 5.09 -1.92
N LYS A 89 -4.93 5.33 -0.71
CA LYS A 89 -6.35 5.32 -0.40
C LYS A 89 -6.69 6.47 0.53
N GLN A 90 -7.68 7.24 0.14
CA GLN A 90 -8.30 8.23 1.00
C GLN A 90 -9.59 7.65 1.55
N SER A 91 -9.82 7.83 2.85
CA SER A 91 -11.05 7.40 3.48
C SER A 91 -11.38 8.21 4.72
N SER A 92 -12.67 8.40 4.98
CA SER A 92 -13.15 8.98 6.24
C SER A 92 -12.96 8.06 7.45
N THR A 93 -12.77 6.76 7.19
CA THR A 93 -12.51 5.72 8.21
C THR A 93 -11.45 4.75 7.71
N CYS A 94 -10.66 4.15 8.61
CA CYS A 94 -9.71 3.12 8.20
C CYS A 94 -10.41 2.03 7.37
N MET A 95 -9.91 1.76 6.17
CA MET A 95 -10.42 0.69 5.30
C MET A 95 -9.37 -0.41 5.14
N PRO A 96 -9.73 -1.67 5.44
CA PRO A 96 -8.83 -2.78 5.20
C PRO A 96 -8.65 -2.99 3.70
N ALA A 97 -7.44 -3.38 3.31
CA ALA A 97 -7.08 -3.68 1.94
C ALA A 97 -6.00 -4.75 1.90
N GLU A 98 -6.00 -5.55 0.84
CA GLU A 98 -4.96 -6.52 0.56
C GLU A 98 -4.36 -6.19 -0.80
N LEU A 99 -3.03 -6.10 -0.85
CA LEU A 99 -2.28 -5.76 -2.05
C LEU A 99 -1.34 -6.90 -2.39
N LEU A 100 -1.33 -7.33 -3.65
CA LEU A 100 -0.27 -8.14 -4.24
C LEU A 100 0.63 -7.22 -5.06
N ILE A 101 1.89 -7.09 -4.64
CA ILE A 101 2.91 -6.25 -5.26
C ILE A 101 3.96 -7.17 -5.89
N THR A 102 4.12 -7.13 -7.20
CA THR A 102 5.05 -7.98 -7.94
C THR A 102 6.08 -7.13 -8.66
N LEU A 103 7.36 -7.45 -8.51
CA LEU A 103 8.43 -6.93 -9.37
C LEU A 103 8.50 -7.82 -10.61
N VAL A 104 8.41 -7.18 -11.76
CA VAL A 104 8.32 -7.84 -13.05
C VAL A 104 9.42 -7.31 -13.95
N GLU A 105 10.03 -8.24 -14.69
CA GLU A 105 10.89 -7.96 -15.83
C GLU A 105 10.05 -8.03 -17.11
N GLU A 106 10.17 -7.01 -17.95
CA GLU A 106 9.44 -6.88 -19.22
C GLU A 106 10.40 -7.15 -20.38
N ASP A 107 10.32 -8.32 -20.97
CA ASP A 107 11.04 -8.61 -22.21
C ASP A 107 10.59 -7.68 -23.35
N PHE A 108 11.54 -7.18 -24.15
CA PHE A 108 11.22 -6.44 -25.37
C PHE A 108 10.73 -7.41 -26.47
N GLU A 109 9.70 -6.99 -27.24
CA GLU A 109 9.17 -7.78 -28.36
C GLU A 109 10.32 -8.32 -29.26
N PRO A 110 10.27 -9.60 -29.68
CA PRO A 110 9.11 -10.51 -29.74
C PRO A 110 9.02 -11.54 -28.60
N TRP A 111 9.86 -11.46 -27.57
CA TRP A 111 9.83 -12.36 -26.42
C TRP A 111 8.73 -11.85 -25.48
N ASN A 112 7.69 -12.64 -25.24
CA ASN A 112 6.34 -12.13 -24.91
C ASN A 112 5.80 -12.68 -23.58
N MET A 113 6.68 -12.98 -22.63
CA MET A 113 6.27 -13.41 -21.30
C MET A 113 7.02 -12.59 -20.27
N ASP A 114 6.34 -11.58 -19.72
CA ASP A 114 6.77 -10.85 -18.55
C ASP A 114 7.16 -11.84 -17.43
N ASP A 115 8.40 -11.75 -16.97
CA ASP A 115 8.95 -12.64 -15.96
C ASP A 115 8.78 -12.04 -14.56
N ALA A 116 7.94 -12.68 -13.75
CA ALA A 116 7.74 -12.29 -12.36
C ALA A 116 8.96 -12.66 -11.52
N ILE A 117 9.81 -11.67 -11.21
CA ILE A 117 11.01 -11.84 -10.38
C ILE A 117 10.63 -12.20 -8.94
N GLY A 118 9.50 -11.67 -8.44
CA GLY A 118 8.95 -12.04 -7.14
C GLY A 118 7.83 -11.12 -6.68
N SER A 119 7.15 -11.53 -5.61
CA SER A 119 5.93 -10.87 -5.12
C SER A 119 5.92 -10.75 -3.61
N LEU A 120 5.20 -9.73 -3.14
CA LEU A 120 4.88 -9.46 -1.76
C LEU A 120 3.38 -9.27 -1.62
N GLU A 121 2.83 -9.77 -0.54
CA GLU A 121 1.47 -9.47 -0.13
C GLU A 121 1.53 -8.50 1.06
N LEU A 122 0.79 -7.40 0.97
CA LEU A 122 0.59 -6.46 2.06
C LEU A 122 -0.88 -6.50 2.44
N LYS A 123 -1.13 -6.91 3.69
CA LYS A 123 -2.45 -6.79 4.31
C LYS A 123 -2.48 -5.58 5.24
N ILE A 124 -3.49 -4.75 5.06
CA ILE A 124 -3.81 -3.61 5.92
C ILE A 124 -5.09 -3.98 6.68
N ASP A 125 -4.98 -4.12 7.99
CA ASP A 125 -6.10 -4.33 8.91
C ASP A 125 -6.41 -3.05 9.69
N CYS A 126 -7.64 -2.91 10.16
CA CYS A 126 -8.06 -1.75 10.96
C CYS A 126 -8.32 -2.16 12.41
N VAL A 127 -7.41 -1.81 13.30
CA VAL A 127 -7.48 -2.14 14.74
C VAL A 127 -7.64 -0.85 15.52
N ASN A 128 -8.76 -0.71 16.24
CA ASN A 128 -9.10 0.51 17.00
C ASN A 128 -9.04 1.80 16.17
N GLY A 129 -9.47 1.73 14.90
CA GLY A 129 -9.47 2.86 13.98
C GLY A 129 -8.10 3.25 13.45
N LYS A 130 -7.05 2.43 13.67
CA LYS A 130 -5.71 2.63 13.11
C LYS A 130 -5.39 1.53 12.11
N ALA A 131 -4.71 1.89 11.02
CA ALA A 131 -4.15 0.93 10.09
C ALA A 131 -3.00 0.14 10.74
N VAL A 132 -3.04 -1.17 10.61
CA VAL A 132 -1.99 -2.10 11.03
C VAL A 132 -1.58 -2.91 9.81
N GLU A 133 -0.30 -2.86 9.47
CA GLU A 133 0.26 -3.55 8.32
C GLU A 133 0.79 -4.94 8.68
N LYS A 134 0.66 -5.86 7.73
CA LYS A 134 1.31 -7.16 7.76
C LYS A 134 1.82 -7.51 6.37
N TRP A 135 3.13 -7.70 6.27
CA TRP A 135 3.78 -8.17 5.06
C TRP A 135 3.91 -9.68 5.08
N THR A 136 3.60 -10.32 3.95
CA THR A 136 3.77 -11.74 3.72
C THR A 136 4.45 -11.97 2.38
N ILE A 137 5.27 -13.02 2.30
CA ILE A 137 5.86 -13.47 1.05
C ILE A 137 5.02 -14.68 0.61
N PRO A 138 4.22 -14.56 -0.47
CA PRO A 138 3.40 -15.67 -0.93
C PRO A 138 4.29 -16.82 -1.38
N THR A 139 3.83 -18.06 -1.14
CA THR A 139 4.53 -19.26 -1.60
C THR A 139 4.59 -19.26 -3.13
N GLN A 140 5.79 -19.13 -3.69
CA GLN A 140 5.99 -19.17 -5.14
C GLN A 140 6.26 -20.61 -5.59
N LYS A 141 5.68 -21.01 -6.72
CA LYS A 141 5.94 -22.33 -7.33
C LYS A 141 7.17 -22.31 -8.25
N SER A 142 7.62 -21.12 -8.65
CA SER A 142 8.76 -20.87 -9.54
C SER A 142 10.05 -20.63 -8.75
N GLY A 143 11.19 -20.59 -9.45
CA GLY A 143 12.52 -20.33 -8.86
C GLY A 143 12.72 -18.94 -8.26
N ALA A 144 11.65 -18.14 -8.19
CA ALA A 144 11.65 -16.85 -7.54
C ALA A 144 11.61 -16.98 -6.01
N ASN A 145 12.44 -16.18 -5.35
CA ASN A 145 12.64 -16.15 -3.91
C ASN A 145 12.64 -14.71 -3.43
N VAL A 146 11.90 -14.45 -2.36
CA VAL A 146 11.87 -13.14 -1.72
C VAL A 146 12.28 -13.29 -0.27
N THR A 147 13.17 -12.42 0.20
CA THR A 147 13.60 -12.38 1.61
C THR A 147 13.41 -10.99 2.18
N GLN A 148 13.13 -10.91 3.49
CA GLN A 148 12.80 -9.65 4.17
C GLN A 148 13.84 -9.31 5.24
N GLN A 149 14.26 -8.05 5.28
CA GLN A 149 15.02 -7.44 6.37
C GLN A 149 14.42 -6.07 6.70
N GLY A 150 13.63 -5.99 7.78
CA GLY A 150 12.88 -4.77 8.11
C GLY A 150 11.84 -4.46 7.02
N ASN A 151 11.91 -3.26 6.45
CA ASN A 151 11.08 -2.80 5.32
C ASN A 151 11.77 -2.97 3.95
N THR A 152 12.91 -3.63 3.90
CA THR A 152 13.64 -3.95 2.68
C THR A 152 13.42 -5.42 2.30
N PHE A 153 13.10 -5.65 1.03
CA PHE A 153 12.86 -6.98 0.47
C PHE A 153 13.83 -7.21 -0.68
N THR A 154 14.48 -8.38 -0.65
CA THR A 154 15.34 -8.82 -1.74
C THR A 154 14.56 -9.79 -2.62
N PHE A 155 14.35 -9.42 -3.87
CA PHE A 155 13.72 -10.22 -4.92
C PHE A 155 14.81 -10.92 -5.72
N GLU A 156 14.67 -12.21 -5.95
CA GLU A 156 15.62 -13.02 -6.73
C GLU A 156 14.83 -14.01 -7.57
N GLY A 157 14.91 -13.90 -8.89
CA GLY A 157 14.15 -14.71 -9.84
C GLY A 157 14.82 -14.64 -11.21
N ASP A 158 14.78 -15.76 -11.96
CA ASP A 158 15.28 -15.87 -13.34
C ASP A 158 16.69 -15.33 -13.60
N GLY A 159 17.54 -15.40 -12.56
CA GLY A 159 18.94 -14.97 -12.60
C GLY A 159 19.16 -13.50 -12.25
N ALA A 160 18.10 -12.71 -12.08
CA ALA A 160 18.14 -11.34 -11.59
C ALA A 160 18.01 -11.26 -10.06
N LYS A 161 18.44 -10.11 -9.50
CA LYS A 161 18.37 -9.83 -8.06
C LYS A 161 18.25 -8.34 -7.79
N TYR A 162 17.23 -7.98 -7.04
CA TYR A 162 16.87 -6.59 -6.71
C TYR A 162 16.58 -6.42 -5.22
N LYS A 163 16.81 -5.22 -4.71
CA LYS A 163 16.41 -4.84 -3.35
C LYS A 163 15.42 -3.68 -3.42
N ALA A 164 14.21 -3.90 -2.93
CA ALA A 164 13.21 -2.84 -2.82
C ALA A 164 12.99 -2.47 -1.35
N THR A 165 12.95 -1.18 -1.05
CA THR A 165 12.61 -0.67 0.29
C THR A 165 11.27 0.02 0.22
N PHE A 166 10.34 -0.36 1.10
CA PHE A 166 8.99 0.21 1.12
C PHE A 166 8.76 1.08 2.36
N SER A 167 7.80 2.00 2.27
CA SER A 167 7.23 2.68 3.44
C SER A 167 5.72 2.76 3.34
N ILE A 168 5.09 2.85 4.51
CA ILE A 168 3.69 3.21 4.65
C ILE A 168 3.63 4.57 5.31
N ASP A 169 2.98 5.52 4.63
CA ASP A 169 2.77 6.87 5.15
C ASP A 169 1.26 7.04 5.43
N SER A 170 0.89 7.48 6.64
CA SER A 170 -0.48 7.86 7.02
C SER A 170 -0.52 9.36 7.34
N ASN A 171 -1.37 10.09 6.62
CA ASN A 171 -1.58 11.52 6.81
C ASN A 171 -3.05 11.81 7.10
N LYS A 172 -3.33 12.63 8.12
CA LYS A 172 -4.67 13.17 8.35
C LYS A 172 -4.86 14.41 7.50
N THR A 173 -5.90 14.43 6.67
CA THR A 173 -6.31 15.58 5.88
C THR A 173 -7.53 16.24 6.52
N ASN A 174 -7.48 17.58 6.61
CA ASN A 174 -8.56 18.42 7.15
C ASN A 174 -9.57 18.77 6.07
#